data_AF-A0A6I1HL22-F1
#
_entry.id   AF-A0A6I1HL22-F1
#
_cell.length_a   1.000
_cell.length_b   1.000
_cell.length_c   1.000
_cell.angle_alpha   90.00
_cell.angle_beta   90.00
_cell.angle_gamma   90.00
#
_symmetry.space_group_name_H-M   'P 1'
#
loop_
_entity.id
_entity.type
_entity.pdbx_description
1 polymer ?
#
loop_
_entity_poly.entity_id
_entity_poly.type
_entity_poly.pdbx_seq_one_letter_code
_entity_poly.pdbx_strand_id
1 'polypeptide(L)'
;MSSPALETYLARLYTDDAVRAAFLLEPRAQALRHGLSPQEAEAMAAMDRVGLQMAAASYRAKRAGRAKHAVQATPAQRWWRRLLQAWR
;
A
#
# COMPACT_ATOMS: atom_id res chain seq x y z
N MET A 1 2.06 -11.68 16.20
CA MET A 1 1.58 -11.56 14.80
C MET A 1 0.54 -10.45 14.77
N SER A 2 0.48 -9.67 13.69
CA SER A 2 -0.58 -8.67 13.46
C SER A 2 -1.94 -9.35 13.32
N SER A 3 -3.03 -8.64 13.67
CA SER A 3 -4.37 -9.14 13.42
C SER A 3 -4.73 -9.03 11.93
N PRO A 4 -5.61 -9.91 11.39
CA PRO A 4 -6.10 -9.79 10.01
C PRO A 4 -6.82 -8.46 9.74
N ALA A 5 -7.46 -7.88 10.76
CA ALA A 5 -8.12 -6.57 10.67
C ALA A 5 -7.10 -5.45 10.45
N LEU A 6 -6.00 -5.45 11.22
CA LEU A 6 -4.91 -4.50 11.07
C LEU A 6 -4.29 -4.59 9.67
N GLU A 7 -3.99 -5.79 9.18
CA GLU A 7 -3.41 -6.02 7.86
C GLU A 7 -4.33 -5.52 6.74
N THR A 8 -5.62 -5.84 6.83
CA THR A 8 -6.64 -5.36 5.90
C THR A 8 -6.69 -3.83 5.89
N TYR A 9 -6.67 -3.22 7.06
CA TYR A 9 -6.77 -1.77 7.17
C TYR A 9 -5.52 -1.07 6.60
N LEU A 10 -4.32 -1.57 6.91
CA LEU A 10 -3.07 -1.08 6.32
C LEU A 10 -3.08 -1.17 4.79
N ALA A 11 -3.51 -2.31 4.24
CA ALA A 11 -3.61 -2.48 2.79
C ALA A 11 -4.54 -1.43 2.16
N ARG A 12 -5.66 -1.11 2.81
CA ARG A 12 -6.59 -0.05 2.36
C ARG A 12 -5.94 1.33 2.44
N LEU A 13 -5.24 1.68 3.52
CA LEU A 13 -4.55 2.98 3.62
C LEU A 13 -3.56 3.22 2.47
N TYR A 14 -2.86 2.17 2.04
CA TYR A 14 -1.90 2.26 0.93
C TYR A 14 -2.54 2.36 -0.46
N THR A 15 -3.81 1.97 -0.63
CA THR A 15 -4.41 1.77 -1.95
C THR A 15 -5.70 2.56 -2.20
N ASP A 16 -6.34 3.04 -1.15
CA ASP A 16 -7.59 3.80 -1.18
C ASP A 16 -7.34 5.22 -0.67
N ASP A 17 -7.53 6.19 -1.56
CA ASP A 17 -7.26 7.60 -1.29
C ASP A 17 -8.26 8.20 -0.28
N ALA A 18 -9.53 7.76 -0.31
CA ALA A 18 -10.56 8.27 0.58
C ALA A 18 -10.36 7.75 2.01
N VAL A 19 -10.08 6.46 2.16
CA VAL A 19 -9.77 5.85 3.47
C VAL A 19 -8.52 6.50 4.07
N ARG A 20 -7.48 6.73 3.26
CA ARG A 20 -6.26 7.41 3.72
C ARG A 20 -6.53 8.86 4.12
N ALA A 21 -7.30 9.62 3.35
CA ALA A 21 -7.63 11.00 3.70
C ALA A 21 -8.38 11.08 5.04
N ALA A 22 -9.37 10.21 5.26
CA ALA A 22 -10.08 10.14 6.53
C ALA A 22 -9.15 9.77 7.69
N PHE A 23 -8.25 8.81 7.49
CA PHE A 23 -7.27 8.41 8.50
C PHE A 23 -6.31 9.54 8.87
N LEU A 24 -5.83 10.33 7.92
CA LEU A 24 -4.90 11.43 8.19
C LEU A 24 -5.52 12.56 9.03
N LEU A 25 -6.85 12.70 9.01
CA LEU A 25 -7.57 13.65 9.87
C LEU A 25 -7.69 13.13 11.30
N GLU A 26 -8.10 11.87 11.47
CA GLU A 26 -8.43 11.29 12.78
C GLU A 26 -7.90 9.84 12.90
N PRO A 27 -6.57 9.63 13.01
CA PRO A 27 -5.95 8.31 12.83
C PRO A 27 -6.49 7.24 13.79
N ARG A 28 -6.56 7.58 15.08
CA ARG A 28 -7.01 6.68 16.14
C ARG A 28 -8.49 6.35 15.98
N ALA A 29 -9.33 7.36 15.77
CA ALA A 29 -10.77 7.17 15.64
C ALA A 29 -11.11 6.31 14.41
N GLN A 30 -10.42 6.53 13.28
CA GLN A 30 -10.60 5.71 12.09
C GLN A 30 -10.13 4.27 12.31
N ALA A 31 -8.98 4.06 12.95
CA ALA A 31 -8.52 2.71 13.29
C ALA A 31 -9.56 1.94 14.12
N LEU A 32 -10.10 2.56 15.18
CA LEU A 32 -11.16 1.96 16.00
C LEU A 32 -12.43 1.65 15.20
N ARG A 33 -12.87 2.57 14.32
CA ARG A 33 -14.02 2.36 13.43
C ARG A 33 -13.82 1.20 12.45
N HIS A 34 -12.58 0.88 12.11
CA HIS A 34 -12.21 -0.25 11.27
C HIS A 34 -12.00 -1.55 12.05
N GLY A 35 -12.35 -1.58 13.34
CA GLY A 35 -12.36 -2.79 14.16
C GLY A 35 -11.01 -3.15 14.78
N LEU A 36 -10.05 -2.22 14.79
CA LEU A 36 -8.77 -2.42 15.47
C LEU A 36 -8.97 -2.29 16.99
N SER A 37 -8.18 -3.05 17.74
CA SER A 37 -8.10 -2.90 19.19
C SER A 37 -7.57 -1.51 19.59
N PRO A 38 -7.79 -1.06 20.84
CA PRO A 38 -7.22 0.20 21.32
C PRO A 38 -5.70 0.28 21.16
N GLN A 39 -4.98 -0.82 21.44
CA GLN A 39 -3.53 -0.88 21.30
C GLN A 39 -3.09 -0.70 19.84
N GLU A 40 -3.75 -1.37 18.90
CA GLU A 40 -3.47 -1.21 17.47
C GLU A 40 -3.83 0.20 17.00
N ALA A 41 -4.92 0.79 17.50
CA ALA A 41 -5.30 2.16 17.16
C ALA A 41 -4.26 3.20 17.61
N GLU A 42 -3.64 3.02 18.79
CA GLU A 42 -2.53 3.87 19.23
C GLU A 42 -1.29 3.67 18.35
N ALA A 43 -0.95 2.43 18.02
CA ALA A 43 0.18 2.13 17.14
C ALA A 43 -0.02 2.76 15.75
N MET A 44 -1.24 2.71 15.21
CA MET A 44 -1.61 3.38 13.96
C MET A 44 -1.50 4.91 14.08
N ALA A 45 -1.93 5.50 15.19
CA ALA A 45 -1.86 6.94 15.41
C ALA A 45 -0.43 7.48 15.46
N ALA A 46 0.52 6.64 15.92
CA ALA A 46 1.95 6.92 15.97
C ALA A 46 2.70 6.65 14.65
N MET A 47 2.04 6.11 13.63
CA MET A 47 2.66 5.75 12.35
C MET A 47 3.17 6.99 11.57
N ASP A 48 4.26 6.82 10.83
CA ASP A 48 4.80 7.87 9.95
C ASP A 48 3.82 8.17 8.80
N ARG A 49 3.21 9.36 8.88
CA ARG A 49 2.22 9.86 7.91
C ARG A 49 2.86 10.24 6.58
N VAL A 50 4.09 10.76 6.61
CA VAL A 50 4.81 11.17 5.40
C VAL A 50 5.19 9.93 4.61
N GLY A 51 5.78 8.93 5.28
CA GLY A 51 6.09 7.63 4.69
C GLY A 51 4.86 6.94 4.11
N LEU A 52 3.72 6.95 4.82
CA LEU A 52 2.45 6.42 4.31
C LEU A 52 2.03 7.10 2.99
N GLN A 53 2.06 8.43 2.94
CA GLN A 53 1.67 9.19 1.74
C GLN A 53 2.62 8.92 0.57
N MET A 54 3.93 8.89 0.82
CA MET A 54 4.95 8.58 -0.21
C MET A 54 4.77 7.18 -0.79
N ALA A 55 4.55 6.18 0.08
CA ALA A 55 4.31 4.81 -0.33
C ALA A 55 3.02 4.69 -1.15
N ALA A 56 1.92 5.29 -0.69
CA ALA A 56 0.65 5.30 -1.42
C ALA A 56 0.77 5.96 -2.81
N ALA A 57 1.48 7.10 -2.90
CA ALA A 57 1.76 7.75 -4.19
C ALA A 57 2.55 6.83 -5.13
N SER A 58 3.55 6.12 -4.61
CA SER A 58 4.34 5.15 -5.36
C SER A 58 3.49 3.99 -5.87
N TYR A 59 2.60 3.43 -5.04
CA TYR A 59 1.71 2.36 -5.46
C TYR A 59 0.71 2.81 -6.52
N ARG A 60 0.15 4.03 -6.38
CA ARG A 60 -0.71 4.63 -7.39
C ARG A 60 0.01 4.77 -8.73
N ALA A 61 1.25 5.28 -8.73
CA ALA A 61 2.06 5.41 -9.96
C ALA A 61 2.34 4.04 -10.60
N LYS A 62 2.73 3.03 -9.81
CA LYS A 62 2.95 1.66 -10.29
C LYS A 62 1.69 1.04 -10.88
N ARG A 63 0.53 1.25 -10.25
CA ARG A 63 -0.77 0.76 -10.74
C ARG A 63 -1.20 1.46 -12.03
N ALA A 64 -1.05 2.78 -12.11
CA ALA A 64 -1.34 3.53 -13.32
C ALA A 64 -0.44 3.10 -14.49
N GLY A 65 0.85 2.88 -14.23
CA GLY A 65 1.79 2.34 -15.22
C GLY A 65 1.41 0.94 -15.70
N ARG A 66 0.95 0.06 -14.80
CA ARG A 66 0.43 -1.26 -15.18
C ARG A 66 -0.88 -1.19 -15.95
N ALA A 67 -1.80 -0.31 -15.60
CA ALA A 67 -3.06 -0.13 -16.34
C ALA A 67 -2.81 0.36 -17.78
N LYS A 68 -1.84 1.27 -17.96
CA LYS A 68 -1.41 1.74 -19.29
C LYS A 68 -0.77 0.64 -20.12
N HIS A 69 0.07 -0.20 -19.51
CA HIS A 69 0.70 -1.34 -20.21
C HIS A 69 -0.20 -2.57 -20.32
N ALA A 70 -1.27 -2.70 -19.54
CA ALA A 70 -2.22 -3.81 -19.65
C ALA A 70 -3.04 -3.75 -20.95
N VAL A 71 -3.26 -2.55 -21.49
CA VAL A 71 -3.86 -2.33 -22.83
C VAL A 71 -2.88 -2.74 -23.95
N GLN A 72 -1.58 -2.80 -23.67
CA GLN A 72 -0.53 -3.16 -24.63
C GLN A 72 0.40 -4.25 -24.06
N ALA A 73 -0.16 -5.31 -23.46
CA ALA A 73 0.63 -6.35 -22.80
C ALA A 73 1.53 -7.12 -23.77
N THR A 74 2.65 -6.50 -24.15
CA THR A 74 3.86 -7.20 -24.59
C THR A 74 4.68 -7.48 -23.33
N PRO A 75 5.18 -8.72 -23.16
CA PRO A 75 5.67 -9.14 -21.88
C PRO A 75 7.05 -8.52 -21.65
N ALA A 76 7.15 -7.67 -20.62
CA ALA A 76 8.40 -7.21 -20.01
C ALA A 76 9.25 -8.35 -19.41
N GLN A 77 9.01 -9.61 -19.81
CA GLN A 77 9.68 -10.80 -19.31
C GLN A 77 11.05 -11.08 -19.95
N ARG A 78 11.48 -10.30 -20.94
CA ARG A 78 12.71 -10.60 -21.69
C ARG A 78 14.00 -10.08 -21.04
N TRP A 79 13.96 -8.99 -20.27
CA TRP A 79 15.20 -8.37 -19.77
C TRP A 79 15.84 -9.15 -18.61
N TRP A 80 15.05 -9.67 -17.66
CA TRP A 80 15.58 -10.43 -16.52
C TRP A 80 16.03 -11.85 -16.88
N ARG A 81 15.45 -12.47 -17.92
CA ARG A 81 15.95 -13.74 -18.49
C ARG A 81 17.35 -13.61 -19.10
N ARG A 82 17.70 -12.45 -19.67
CA ARG A 82 19.05 -12.20 -20.21
C ARG A 82 20.10 -12.06 -19.12
N LEU A 83 19.73 -11.49 -17.98
CA LEU A 83 20.64 -11.38 -16.83
C LEU A 83 20.97 -12.74 -16.21
N LEU A 84 20.00 -13.67 -16.16
CA LEU A 84 20.22 -15.02 -15.63
C LEU A 84 21.06 -15.93 -16.54
N GLN A 85 21.12 -15.65 -17.86
CA GLN A 85 21.95 -16.43 -18.78
C GLN A 85 23.42 -16.00 -18.80
N ALA A 86 23.73 -14.79 -18.32
CA ALA A 86 25.10 -14.27 -18.25
C ALA A 86 25.88 -14.75 -17.00
N TRP A 87 25.26 -15.60 -16.16
CA TRP A 87 25.82 -16.12 -14.90
C TRP A 87 26.04 -17.65 -14.98
N ARG A 88 26.47 -18.15 -16.15
CA ARG A 88 26.74 -19.56 -16.40
C ARG A 88 28.06 -19.69 -17.16
#